data_AF-A0A2L0F0N5-F1
#
_entry.id   AF-A0A2L0F0N5-F1
#
_cell.length_a   1.000
_cell.length_b   1.000
_cell.length_c   1.000
_cell.angle_alpha   90.00
_cell.angle_beta   90.00
_cell.angle_gamma   90.00
#
_symmetry.space_group_name_H-M   'P 1'
#
loop_
_entity.id
_entity.type
_entity.pdbx_description
1 polymer ?
#
loop_
_entity_poly.entity_id
_entity_poly.type
_entity_poly.pdbx_seq_one_letter_code
_entity_poly.pdbx_strand_id
1 'polypeptide(L)'
;MRFYAMTLLVLLSGLGLASCWNSGACVDGDACECSHGDDCYLGCDGDFCDQRCFQMEHSCGAVCDNGCSFECFDVRECSSSCGDECQLDCHNTTSCGAFCGRDCRYDCHDTDRCGVVVGSGSTVNCRNTATCVIECQGSCDVLCAAVSECTVACDGPCQVSCESVAGCNVTCSDGSQAETCSDTRRACGGC
;
A
#
# COMPACT_ATOMS: atom_id res chain seq x y z
N MET A 1 -6.09 -73.35 11.41
CA MET A 1 -7.15 -72.31 11.49
C MET A 1 -6.44 -70.96 11.47
N ARG A 2 -6.21 -70.41 10.27
CA ARG A 2 -6.88 -69.24 9.67
C ARG A 2 -6.48 -67.89 10.32
N PHE A 3 -5.67 -67.17 9.55
CA PHE A 3 -5.27 -65.75 9.60
C PHE A 3 -6.45 -64.79 9.79
N TYR A 4 -6.26 -63.68 10.52
CA TYR A 4 -6.72 -62.29 10.26
C TYR A 4 -5.99 -61.38 11.28
N ALA A 5 -4.88 -60.70 10.98
CA ALA A 5 -4.76 -59.50 10.15
C ALA A 5 -5.74 -58.37 10.56
N MET A 6 -5.53 -57.78 11.74
CA MET A 6 -6.12 -56.48 12.11
C MET A 6 -5.07 -55.39 11.87
N THR A 7 -4.98 -54.94 10.62
CA THR A 7 -4.20 -53.77 10.23
C THR A 7 -5.04 -52.53 10.52
N LEU A 8 -4.76 -51.86 11.65
CA LEU A 8 -5.40 -50.61 12.03
C LEU A 8 -4.84 -49.48 11.15
N LEU A 9 -5.58 -49.11 10.10
CA LEU A 9 -5.30 -47.96 9.24
C LEU A 9 -5.61 -46.67 10.02
N VAL A 10 -4.56 -46.07 10.59
CA VAL A 10 -4.60 -44.70 11.12
C VAL A 10 -4.54 -43.75 9.91
N LEU A 11 -5.71 -43.26 9.49
CA LEU A 11 -5.80 -42.13 8.57
C LEU A 11 -5.45 -40.86 9.33
N LEU A 12 -4.16 -40.55 9.39
CA LEU A 12 -3.65 -39.21 9.69
C LEU A 12 -4.00 -38.31 8.49
N SER A 13 -5.20 -37.75 8.51
CA SER A 13 -5.54 -36.55 7.76
C SER A 13 -4.78 -35.38 8.39
N GLY A 14 -3.49 -35.30 8.10
CA GLY A 14 -2.72 -34.08 8.23
C GLY A 14 -3.24 -33.10 7.21
N LEU A 15 -4.26 -32.32 7.59
CA LEU A 15 -4.46 -31.00 6.99
C LEU A 15 -3.18 -30.23 7.30
N GLY A 16 -2.27 -30.22 6.33
CA GLY A 16 -1.20 -29.25 6.29
C GLY A 16 -1.85 -27.89 6.24
N LEU A 17 -1.96 -27.24 7.40
CA LEU A 17 -1.87 -25.80 7.45
C LEU A 17 -0.51 -25.49 6.80
N ALA A 18 -0.53 -25.16 5.52
CA ALA A 18 0.60 -24.53 4.85
C ALA A 18 0.79 -23.21 5.59
N SER A 19 1.56 -23.31 6.67
CA SER A 19 2.11 -22.16 7.36
C SER A 19 3.08 -21.60 6.34
N CYS A 20 2.74 -20.44 5.79
CA CYS A 20 3.62 -19.64 4.93
C CYS A 20 4.84 -19.24 5.77
N TRP A 21 5.78 -20.18 5.90
CA TRP A 21 7.06 -19.92 6.53
C TRP A 21 8.03 -19.46 5.44
N ASN A 22 8.19 -18.15 5.39
CA ASN A 22 9.44 -17.47 5.06
C ASN A 22 10.05 -17.76 3.66
N SER A 23 9.23 -18.21 2.70
CA SER A 23 9.66 -18.47 1.31
C SER A 23 8.73 -17.82 0.28
N GLY A 24 8.41 -16.54 0.52
CA GLY A 24 8.45 -15.47 -0.49
C GLY A 24 7.48 -15.43 -1.67
N ALA A 25 6.67 -16.46 -1.96
CA ALA A 25 5.77 -16.43 -3.11
C ALA A 25 4.34 -16.88 -2.75
N CYS A 26 3.41 -15.96 -2.94
CA CYS A 26 1.96 -16.13 -2.89
C CYS A 26 1.45 -16.66 -4.22
N VAL A 27 0.41 -17.48 -4.17
CA VAL A 27 -0.33 -17.89 -5.37
C VAL A 27 -1.48 -16.91 -5.58
N ASP A 28 -1.83 -16.64 -6.84
CA ASP A 28 -2.96 -15.78 -7.22
C ASP A 28 -4.24 -16.07 -6.41
N GLY A 29 -4.80 -15.01 -5.83
CA GLY A 29 -6.04 -15.05 -5.06
C GLY A 29 -5.91 -15.60 -3.63
N ASP A 30 -4.72 -16.02 -3.19
CA ASP A 30 -4.49 -16.43 -1.81
C ASP A 30 -4.18 -15.24 -0.90
N ALA A 31 -4.58 -15.36 0.36
CA ALA A 31 -4.16 -14.47 1.43
C ALA A 31 -2.76 -14.84 1.91
N CYS A 32 -1.88 -13.85 1.95
CA CYS A 32 -0.50 -13.97 2.36
C CYS A 32 -0.22 -13.08 3.54
N GLU A 33 0.12 -13.69 4.67
CA GLU A 33 0.41 -12.96 5.89
C GLU A 33 1.79 -13.32 6.46
N CYS A 34 2.43 -12.31 7.04
CA CYS A 34 3.61 -12.49 7.87
C CYS A 34 3.52 -11.62 9.12
N SER A 35 4.00 -12.19 10.23
CA SER A 35 4.07 -11.50 11.50
C SER A 35 5.14 -12.07 12.42
N HIS A 36 5.51 -11.30 13.45
CA HIS A 36 6.40 -11.72 14.54
C HIS A 36 7.80 -12.15 14.07
N GLY A 37 8.43 -11.34 13.23
CA GLY A 37 9.83 -11.52 12.81
C GLY A 37 10.56 -10.20 12.65
N ASP A 38 11.80 -10.26 12.16
CA ASP A 38 12.62 -9.06 11.94
C ASP A 38 12.15 -8.32 10.67
N ASP A 39 12.22 -9.02 9.54
CA ASP A 39 11.87 -8.52 8.22
C ASP A 39 10.97 -9.51 7.48
N CYS A 40 10.07 -8.99 6.64
CA CYS A 40 9.21 -9.80 5.78
C CYS A 40 9.13 -9.19 4.38
N TYR A 41 9.24 -10.06 3.37
CA TYR A 41 9.05 -9.68 1.96
C TYR A 41 8.07 -10.67 1.32
N LEU A 42 6.92 -10.14 0.93
CA LEU A 42 5.86 -10.86 0.25
C LEU A 42 5.98 -10.60 -1.26
N GLY A 43 6.04 -11.67 -2.06
CA GLY A 43 5.93 -11.60 -3.50
C GLY A 43 4.69 -12.35 -3.94
N CYS A 44 3.96 -11.81 -4.90
CA CYS A 44 2.85 -12.48 -5.56
C CYS A 44 3.17 -12.62 -7.05
N ASP A 45 3.16 -13.85 -7.56
CA ASP A 45 3.35 -14.14 -8.99
C ASP A 45 1.99 -14.09 -9.72
N GLY A 46 1.38 -12.89 -9.75
CA GLY A 46 0.21 -12.55 -10.56
C GLY A 46 -0.72 -11.51 -9.92
N ASP A 47 -2.01 -11.56 -10.26
CA ASP A 47 -2.99 -10.51 -9.96
C ASP A 47 -3.86 -10.86 -8.74
N PHE A 48 -4.42 -9.82 -8.09
CA PHE A 48 -5.43 -9.91 -7.03
C PHE A 48 -5.01 -10.69 -5.77
N CYS A 49 -3.72 -10.71 -5.44
CA CYS A 49 -3.27 -11.19 -4.13
C CYS A 49 -3.71 -10.27 -2.99
N ASP A 50 -3.94 -10.88 -1.83
CA ASP A 50 -4.21 -10.18 -0.57
C ASP A 50 -3.01 -10.38 0.37
N GLN A 51 -2.23 -9.33 0.59
CA GLN A 51 -0.96 -9.38 1.31
C GLN A 51 -1.07 -8.57 2.61
N ARG A 52 -0.63 -9.15 3.73
CA ARG A 52 -0.72 -8.54 5.05
C ARG A 52 0.59 -8.71 5.81
N CYS A 53 1.14 -7.61 6.30
CA CYS A 53 2.39 -7.62 7.04
C CYS A 53 2.24 -6.82 8.33
N PHE A 54 2.41 -7.49 9.48
CA PHE A 54 2.16 -6.83 10.77
C PHE A 54 3.03 -7.34 11.91
N GLN A 55 3.22 -6.52 12.94
CA GLN A 55 3.98 -6.90 14.14
C GLN A 55 5.40 -7.41 13.82
N MET A 56 6.10 -6.68 12.96
CA MET A 56 7.49 -6.94 12.57
C MET A 56 8.43 -5.97 13.28
N GLU A 57 9.66 -6.40 13.59
CA GLU A 57 10.61 -5.53 14.31
C GLU A 57 11.18 -4.40 13.43
N HIS A 58 11.35 -4.67 12.13
CA HIS A 58 12.04 -3.77 11.21
C HIS A 58 11.20 -3.44 9.97
N SER A 59 11.08 -4.36 9.01
CA SER A 59 10.54 -4.01 7.69
C SER A 59 9.55 -5.00 7.11
N CYS A 60 8.68 -4.45 6.27
CA CYS A 60 7.73 -5.15 5.41
C CYS A 60 7.89 -4.69 3.97
N GLY A 61 7.97 -5.64 3.05
CA GLY A 61 7.97 -5.40 1.61
C GLY A 61 6.87 -6.23 0.93
N ALA A 62 6.21 -5.66 -0.06
CA ALA A 62 5.29 -6.39 -0.93
C ALA A 62 5.52 -6.07 -2.42
N VAL A 63 5.47 -7.08 -3.27
CA VAL A 63 5.48 -6.94 -4.74
C VAL A 63 4.32 -7.71 -5.33
N CYS A 64 3.59 -7.08 -6.24
CA CYS A 64 2.49 -7.68 -6.98
C CYS A 64 2.36 -7.07 -8.39
N ASP A 65 1.72 -7.80 -9.31
CA ASP A 65 1.18 -7.25 -10.55
C ASP A 65 -0.05 -6.37 -10.27
N ASN A 66 -1.26 -6.72 -10.70
CA ASN A 66 -2.42 -5.81 -10.67
C ASN A 66 -3.47 -6.21 -9.63
N GLY A 67 -4.28 -5.23 -9.20
CA GLY A 67 -5.49 -5.49 -8.41
C GLY A 67 -5.24 -6.00 -6.99
N CYS A 68 -4.01 -5.89 -6.49
CA CYS A 68 -3.65 -6.43 -5.17
C CYS A 68 -4.13 -5.56 -4.01
N SER A 69 -4.34 -6.22 -2.88
CA SER A 69 -4.47 -5.61 -1.55
C SER A 69 -3.17 -5.78 -0.79
N PHE A 70 -2.62 -4.70 -0.23
CA PHE A 70 -1.51 -4.76 0.72
C PHE A 70 -1.81 -3.94 1.95
N GLU A 71 -1.87 -4.61 3.11
CA GLU A 71 -2.04 -3.98 4.42
C GLU A 71 -0.75 -4.11 5.24
N CYS A 72 -0.18 -2.98 5.67
CA CYS A 72 1.05 -2.93 6.45
C CYS A 72 0.88 -2.11 7.73
N PHE A 73 1.02 -2.75 8.90
CA PHE A 73 0.77 -2.07 10.17
C PHE A 73 1.55 -2.61 11.37
N ASP A 74 1.78 -1.76 12.38
CA ASP A 74 2.60 -2.09 13.56
C ASP A 74 4.03 -2.53 13.19
N VAL A 75 4.64 -1.84 12.21
CA VAL A 75 5.99 -2.08 11.68
C VAL A 75 6.72 -0.75 11.51
N ARG A 76 8.05 -0.73 11.57
CA ARG A 76 8.79 0.53 11.36
C ARG A 76 8.74 0.98 9.91
N GLU A 77 9.08 0.10 8.97
CA GLU A 77 9.20 0.44 7.55
C GLU A 77 8.32 -0.46 6.67
N CYS A 78 7.45 0.17 5.87
CA CYS A 78 6.65 -0.51 4.86
C CYS A 78 7.07 -0.04 3.46
N SER A 79 7.26 -0.98 2.55
CA SER A 79 7.54 -0.72 1.14
C SER A 79 6.66 -1.58 0.25
N SER A 80 6.14 -1.02 -0.84
CA SER A 80 5.38 -1.81 -1.82
C SER A 80 5.62 -1.36 -3.26
N SER A 81 5.53 -2.32 -4.17
CA SER A 81 5.54 -2.10 -5.62
C SER A 81 4.38 -2.86 -6.23
N CYS A 82 3.47 -2.14 -6.88
CA CYS A 82 2.27 -2.71 -7.48
C CYS A 82 2.04 -2.13 -8.88
N GLY A 83 1.42 -2.93 -9.74
CA GLY A 83 0.91 -2.52 -11.04
C GLY A 83 -0.34 -1.65 -10.92
N ASP A 84 -1.33 -1.88 -11.78
CA ASP A 84 -2.57 -1.10 -11.81
C ASP A 84 -3.60 -1.61 -10.78
N GLU A 85 -4.57 -0.77 -10.42
CA GLU A 85 -5.77 -1.10 -9.64
C GLU A 85 -5.50 -1.62 -8.20
N CYS A 86 -4.33 -1.34 -7.63
CA CYS A 86 -3.98 -1.83 -6.30
C CYS A 86 -4.56 -0.99 -5.16
N GLN A 87 -4.80 -1.63 -4.02
CA GLN A 87 -5.21 -1.05 -2.76
C GLN A 87 -4.08 -1.22 -1.75
N LEU A 88 -3.48 -0.11 -1.33
CA LEU A 88 -2.34 -0.07 -0.42
C LEU A 88 -2.77 0.68 0.84
N ASP A 89 -2.77 -0.01 1.98
CA ASP A 89 -3.10 0.55 3.29
C ASP A 89 -1.90 0.43 4.25
N CYS A 90 -1.47 1.57 4.77
CA CYS A 90 -0.33 1.67 5.69
C CYS A 90 -0.73 2.46 6.93
N HIS A 91 -0.61 1.84 8.11
CA HIS A 91 -0.93 2.53 9.35
C HIS A 91 -0.17 2.06 10.59
N ASN A 92 -0.02 2.94 11.59
CA ASN A 92 0.80 2.68 12.79
C ASN A 92 2.25 2.31 12.45
N THR A 93 2.87 3.07 11.54
CA THR A 93 4.25 2.82 11.08
C THR A 93 5.14 4.05 11.23
N THR A 94 6.46 3.89 11.10
CA THR A 94 7.37 5.05 11.03
C THR A 94 7.48 5.60 9.60
N SER A 95 7.47 4.72 8.60
CA SER A 95 7.44 5.16 7.21
C SER A 95 6.76 4.14 6.31
N CYS A 96 5.96 4.63 5.37
CA CYS A 96 5.39 3.84 4.29
C CYS A 96 5.74 4.46 2.93
N GLY A 97 6.36 3.66 2.07
CA GLY A 97 6.72 3.99 0.70
C GLY A 97 6.02 3.07 -0.31
N ALA A 98 5.54 3.61 -1.42
CA ALA A 98 4.92 2.79 -2.46
C ALA A 98 5.17 3.29 -3.89
N PHE A 99 5.26 2.36 -4.82
CA PHE A 99 5.10 2.59 -6.26
C PHE A 99 3.85 1.88 -6.73
N CYS A 100 2.96 2.61 -7.40
CA CYS A 100 1.73 2.07 -7.93
C CYS A 100 1.50 2.55 -9.36
N GLY A 101 0.96 1.68 -10.20
CA GLY A 101 0.51 2.01 -11.54
C GLY A 101 -0.73 2.90 -11.54
N ARG A 102 -1.64 2.64 -12.46
CA ARG A 102 -2.87 3.41 -12.66
C ARG A 102 -3.97 2.96 -11.70
N ASP A 103 -4.95 3.84 -11.51
CA ASP A 103 -6.19 3.53 -10.82
C ASP A 103 -5.99 2.95 -9.40
N CYS A 104 -4.89 3.31 -8.76
CA CYS A 104 -4.53 2.82 -7.44
C CYS A 104 -5.22 3.60 -6.32
N ARG A 105 -5.38 2.95 -5.18
CA ARG A 105 -5.78 3.57 -3.92
C ARG A 105 -4.66 3.42 -2.90
N TYR A 106 -4.10 4.54 -2.45
CA TYR A 106 -3.11 4.58 -1.40
C TYR A 106 -3.69 5.31 -0.19
N ASP A 107 -3.93 4.59 0.90
CA ASP A 107 -4.33 5.13 2.20
C ASP A 107 -3.14 5.00 3.16
N CYS A 108 -2.60 6.12 3.64
CA CYS A 108 -1.50 6.14 4.60
C CYS A 108 -1.91 7.01 5.79
N HIS A 109 -1.95 6.41 6.97
CA HIS A 109 -2.38 7.14 8.17
C HIS A 109 -1.66 6.72 9.44
N ASP A 110 -1.75 7.56 10.47
CA ASP A 110 -1.15 7.31 11.79
C ASP A 110 0.33 6.87 11.68
N THR A 111 1.06 7.55 10.79
CA THR A 111 2.41 7.21 10.35
C THR A 111 3.26 8.48 10.30
N ASP A 112 4.55 8.44 10.64
CA ASP A 112 5.35 9.67 10.60
C ASP A 112 5.54 10.18 9.15
N ARG A 113 5.86 9.27 8.22
CA ARG A 113 6.24 9.62 6.84
C ARG A 113 5.53 8.74 5.80
N CYS A 114 4.76 9.37 4.90
CA CYS A 114 4.17 8.71 3.75
C CYS A 114 4.86 9.19 2.46
N GLY A 115 5.11 8.26 1.54
CA GLY A 115 5.69 8.54 0.23
C GLY A 115 5.07 7.63 -0.83
N VAL A 116 4.55 8.20 -1.92
CA VAL A 116 4.01 7.38 -3.02
C VAL A 116 4.23 8.00 -4.39
N VAL A 117 4.54 7.16 -5.37
CA VAL A 117 4.45 7.47 -6.80
C VAL A 117 3.27 6.70 -7.37
N VAL A 118 2.32 7.40 -7.98
CA VAL A 118 1.11 6.81 -8.57
C VAL A 118 0.92 7.21 -10.03
N GLY A 119 0.41 6.28 -10.83
CA GLY A 119 -0.07 6.53 -12.18
C GLY A 119 -1.44 7.22 -12.22
N SER A 120 -1.93 7.43 -13.45
CA SER A 120 -3.21 8.11 -13.71
C SER A 120 -4.41 7.40 -13.10
N GLY A 121 -5.42 8.16 -12.69
CA GLY A 121 -6.67 7.66 -12.09
C GLY A 121 -6.58 7.36 -10.60
N SER A 122 -5.41 7.54 -9.98
CA SER A 122 -5.17 7.10 -8.60
C SER A 122 -5.72 8.09 -7.55
N THR A 123 -6.11 7.53 -6.40
CA THR A 123 -6.49 8.28 -5.20
C THR A 123 -5.46 8.07 -4.10
N VAL A 124 -5.02 9.17 -3.49
CA VAL A 124 -4.02 9.18 -2.41
C VAL A 124 -4.58 9.90 -1.19
N ASN A 125 -4.54 9.25 -0.04
CA ASN A 125 -5.09 9.77 1.21
C ASN A 125 -4.06 9.68 2.33
N CYS A 126 -3.55 10.82 2.77
CA CYS A 126 -2.62 10.96 3.89
C CYS A 126 -3.34 11.55 5.10
N ARG A 127 -3.34 10.85 6.24
CA ARG A 127 -4.04 11.30 7.46
C ARG A 127 -3.20 11.16 8.72
N ASN A 128 -3.20 12.16 9.60
CA ASN A 128 -2.48 12.10 10.89
C ASN A 128 -0.98 11.76 10.72
N THR A 129 -0.32 12.40 9.75
CA THR A 129 1.10 12.12 9.43
C THR A 129 1.97 13.36 9.58
N ALA A 130 3.26 13.19 9.87
CA ALA A 130 4.16 14.35 9.90
C ALA A 130 4.43 14.86 8.48
N THR A 131 4.82 13.98 7.56
CA THR A 131 5.08 14.35 6.16
C THR A 131 4.40 13.42 5.18
N CYS A 132 3.81 13.98 4.13
CA CYS A 132 3.27 13.23 3.01
C CYS A 132 3.86 13.77 1.70
N VAL A 133 4.56 12.91 0.95
CA VAL A 133 5.21 13.25 -0.33
C VAL A 133 4.60 12.41 -1.44
N ILE A 134 4.06 13.05 -2.47
CA ILE A 134 3.28 12.40 -3.52
C ILE A 134 3.80 12.84 -4.89
N GLU A 135 4.02 11.87 -5.76
CA GLU A 135 4.29 12.10 -7.19
C GLU A 135 3.17 11.46 -8.01
N CYS A 136 2.40 12.30 -8.70
CA CYS A 136 1.37 11.86 -9.64
C CYS A 136 1.90 11.91 -11.07
N GLN A 137 2.02 10.75 -11.72
CA GLN A 137 2.50 10.60 -13.10
C GLN A 137 1.37 10.76 -14.14
N GLY A 138 0.19 11.20 -13.71
CA GLY A 138 -0.99 11.35 -14.53
C GLY A 138 -2.11 12.02 -13.73
N SER A 139 -3.36 11.71 -14.06
CA SER A 139 -4.47 12.23 -13.27
C SER A 139 -4.50 11.66 -11.85
N CYS A 140 -4.64 12.47 -10.80
CA CYS A 140 -4.76 11.95 -9.44
C CYS A 140 -5.61 12.84 -8.52
N ASP A 141 -6.25 12.21 -7.54
CA ASP A 141 -6.96 12.87 -6.45
C ASP A 141 -6.19 12.67 -5.15
N VAL A 142 -5.86 13.77 -4.47
CA VAL A 142 -5.05 13.76 -3.25
C VAL A 142 -5.83 14.41 -2.11
N LEU A 143 -5.86 13.72 -0.97
CA LEU A 143 -6.31 14.26 0.31
C LEU A 143 -5.16 14.22 1.33
N CYS A 144 -4.79 15.39 1.84
CA CYS A 144 -3.91 15.54 2.99
C CYS A 144 -4.73 16.12 4.14
N ALA A 145 -5.01 15.32 5.18
CA ALA A 145 -5.77 15.77 6.35
C ALA A 145 -4.99 15.59 7.66
N ALA A 146 -4.92 16.65 8.47
CA ALA A 146 -4.14 16.66 9.71
C ALA A 146 -2.67 16.24 9.49
N VAL A 147 -2.07 16.80 8.43
CA VAL A 147 -0.66 16.56 8.04
C VAL A 147 0.16 17.81 8.34
N SER A 148 1.41 17.68 8.81
CA SER A 148 2.25 18.87 9.03
C SER A 148 2.74 19.45 7.71
N GLU A 149 3.30 18.62 6.83
CA GLU A 149 3.77 19.00 5.50
C GLU A 149 3.25 18.03 4.43
N CYS A 150 2.58 18.57 3.41
CA CYS A 150 2.04 17.84 2.27
C CYS A 150 2.66 18.42 0.99
N THR A 151 3.52 17.64 0.33
CA THR A 151 4.18 18.01 -0.93
C THR A 151 3.67 17.11 -2.06
N VAL A 152 3.10 17.72 -3.09
CA VAL A 152 2.53 17.03 -4.25
C VAL A 152 3.19 17.55 -5.53
N ALA A 153 3.75 16.64 -6.32
CA ALA A 153 4.23 16.91 -7.66
C ALA A 153 3.27 16.28 -8.68
N CYS A 154 2.78 17.08 -9.63
CA CYS A 154 1.82 16.64 -10.63
C CYS A 154 2.42 16.71 -12.04
N ASP A 155 2.52 15.56 -12.72
CA ASP A 155 2.88 15.47 -14.14
C ASP A 155 1.67 15.53 -15.09
N GLY A 156 0.47 15.54 -14.52
CA GLY A 156 -0.80 15.71 -15.24
C GLY A 156 -1.83 16.47 -14.42
N PRO A 157 -3.12 16.39 -14.81
CA PRO A 157 -4.20 17.03 -14.07
C PRO A 157 -4.30 16.46 -12.64
N CYS A 158 -4.23 17.27 -11.60
CA CYS A 158 -4.35 16.75 -10.23
C CYS A 158 -5.27 17.64 -9.40
N GLN A 159 -5.97 17.05 -8.44
CA GLN A 159 -6.80 17.76 -7.48
C GLN A 159 -6.33 17.43 -6.07
N VAL A 160 -5.97 18.47 -5.31
CA VAL A 160 -5.37 18.34 -3.98
C VAL A 160 -6.23 19.06 -2.95
N SER A 161 -6.75 18.30 -1.99
CA SER A 161 -7.41 18.83 -0.79
C SER A 161 -6.45 18.82 0.39
N CYS A 162 -6.28 19.97 1.03
CA CYS A 162 -5.41 20.14 2.20
C CYS A 162 -6.26 20.62 3.38
N GLU A 163 -6.55 19.71 4.32
CA GLU A 163 -7.43 19.94 5.46
C GLU A 163 -6.64 19.96 6.77
N SER A 164 -6.68 21.08 7.50
CA SER A 164 -5.92 21.22 8.75
C SER A 164 -4.42 20.94 8.57
N VAL A 165 -3.84 21.40 7.46
CA VAL A 165 -2.44 21.20 7.08
C VAL A 165 -1.65 22.50 7.31
N ALA A 166 -0.45 22.41 7.88
CA ALA A 166 0.41 23.59 8.10
C ALA A 166 1.16 24.03 6.83
N GLY A 167 1.74 23.08 6.10
CA GLY A 167 2.40 23.27 4.81
C GLY A 167 1.75 22.41 3.73
N CYS A 168 1.23 23.05 2.68
CA CYS A 168 0.70 22.36 1.51
C CYS A 168 1.42 22.96 0.30
N ASN A 169 2.21 22.16 -0.40
CA ASN A 169 2.98 22.56 -1.58
C ASN A 169 2.55 21.70 -2.76
N VAL A 170 2.08 22.35 -3.84
CA VAL A 170 1.67 21.67 -5.07
C VAL A 170 2.48 22.25 -6.22
N THR A 171 3.20 21.39 -6.93
CA THR A 171 4.03 21.74 -8.08
C THR A 171 3.48 21.11 -9.35
N CYS A 172 3.21 21.91 -10.37
CA CYS A 172 2.74 21.45 -11.68
C CYS A 172 3.93 21.26 -12.64
N SER A 173 3.88 20.26 -13.52
CA SER A 173 4.98 19.93 -14.45
C SER A 173 5.29 20.99 -15.50
N ASP A 174 4.32 21.83 -15.85
CA ASP A 174 4.52 22.98 -16.73
C ASP A 174 5.18 24.18 -16.03
N GLY A 175 5.46 24.06 -14.73
CA GLY A 175 6.01 25.13 -13.89
C GLY A 175 4.99 26.21 -13.49
N SER A 176 3.71 26.02 -13.83
CA SER A 176 2.64 26.91 -13.40
C SER A 176 2.39 26.78 -11.89
N GLN A 177 1.74 27.80 -11.32
CA GLN A 177 1.25 27.73 -9.95
C GLN A 177 -0.07 26.96 -9.94
N ALA A 178 -0.25 26.09 -8.95
CA ALA A 178 -1.53 25.42 -8.75
C ALA A 178 -2.66 26.44 -8.53
N GLU A 179 -3.76 26.27 -9.25
CA GLU A 179 -4.94 27.11 -9.14
C GLU A 179 -5.72 26.76 -7.87
N THR A 180 -6.34 27.74 -7.23
CA THR A 180 -7.27 27.47 -6.11
C THR A 180 -8.70 27.40 -6.64
N CYS A 181 -9.35 26.25 -6.50
CA CYS A 181 -10.72 25.99 -6.91
C CYS A 181 -11.75 26.60 -5.95
N SER A 182 -13.02 26.67 -6.36
CA SER A 182 -14.11 27.25 -5.57
C SER A 182 -14.39 26.53 -4.26
N ASP A 183 -13.99 25.25 -4.17
CA ASP A 183 -14.12 24.38 -3.00
C ASP A 183 -12.83 24.34 -2.16
N THR A 184 -11.92 25.29 -2.37
CA THR A 184 -10.60 25.44 -1.70
C THR A 184 -9.55 24.40 -2.07
N ARG A 185 -9.88 23.44 -2.97
CA ARG A 185 -8.88 22.52 -3.52
C ARG A 185 -7.87 23.25 -4.38
N ARG A 186 -6.69 22.65 -4.53
CA ARG A 186 -5.65 23.12 -5.44
C ARG A 186 -5.57 22.19 -6.63
N ALA A 187 -5.40 22.74 -7.82
CA ALA A 187 -5.36 21.94 -9.03
C ALA A 187 -4.25 22.34 -10.00
N CYS A 188 -3.67 21.34 -10.65
CA CYS A 188 -2.92 21.50 -11.89
C CYS A 188 -3.84 21.03 -13.04
N GLY A 189 -3.88 21.77 -14.17
CA GLY A 189 -4.74 21.41 -15.31
C GLY A 189 -6.20 21.86 -15.19
N GLY A 190 -6.51 22.74 -14.24
CA GLY A 190 -7.81 23.42 -14.09
C GLY A 190 -8.74 22.82 -13.03
N CYS A 191 -9.74 23.63 -12.69
CA CYS A 191 -10.94 23.28 -11.92
C CYS A 191 -12.14 23.21 -12.89
#